data_AF-A0A935EN30-F1
#
_entry.id   AF-A0A935EN30-F1
#
_cell.length_a   1.000
_cell.length_b   1.000
_cell.length_c   1.000
_cell.angle_alpha   90.00
_cell.angle_beta   90.00
_cell.angle_gamma   90.00
#
_symmetry.space_group_name_H-M   'P 1'
#
loop_
_entity.id
_entity.type
_entity.pdbx_description
1 polymer ?
#
loop_
_entity_poly.entity_id
_entity_poly.type
_entity_poly.pdbx_seq_one_letter_code
_entity_poly.pdbx_strand_id
1 'polypeptide(L)'
;MADTNVRAFLHVIRAGEGTADEDGYRRHFGGELFTDFSRHPNRAITKTLGDKQLTSTAAGAYQFLGRTWSECQAALNLPDFSPASQDLAAVFLIARRKGLEHAIAGRLEQAIAACANEWASLPGSPYGQPTKTLAQCHAVYKQHGGTYAPAASTLRRRSKQSRPTRQRWRRPRRPWNRTGFNSRRPTAAGLRERARPTLRCLATT
;
A
#
# COMPACT_ATOMS: atom_id res chain seq x y z
N MET A 1 -16.90 0.16 -6.58
CA MET A 1 -15.85 -0.25 -5.60
C MET A 1 -16.51 -0.88 -4.38
N ALA A 2 -16.18 -2.13 -4.03
CA ALA A 2 -16.88 -2.86 -2.95
C ALA A 2 -16.41 -2.47 -1.53
N ASP A 3 -15.12 -2.19 -1.34
CA ASP A 3 -14.56 -1.84 -0.03
C ASP A 3 -14.82 -0.36 0.33
N THR A 4 -15.48 -0.13 1.47
CA THR A 4 -15.83 1.21 1.95
C THR A 4 -14.60 2.02 2.35
N ASN A 5 -13.59 1.40 2.94
CA ASN A 5 -12.38 2.08 3.38
C ASN A 5 -11.53 2.52 2.19
N VAL A 6 -11.42 1.70 1.14
CA VAL A 6 -10.75 2.08 -0.11
C VAL A 6 -11.49 3.24 -0.77
N ARG A 7 -12.82 3.18 -0.84
CA ARG A 7 -13.64 4.27 -1.38
C ARG A 7 -13.45 5.58 -0.60
N ALA A 8 -13.47 5.52 0.72
CA ALA A 8 -13.22 6.67 1.58
C ALA A 8 -11.81 7.23 1.38
N PHE A 9 -10.81 6.38 1.18
CA PHE A 9 -9.44 6.83 0.89
C PHE A 9 -9.32 7.51 -0.49
N LEU A 10 -10.04 7.04 -1.50
CA LEU A 10 -10.15 7.74 -2.78
C LEU A 10 -10.73 9.16 -2.63
N HIS A 11 -11.73 9.34 -1.76
CA HIS A 11 -12.25 10.67 -1.46
C HIS A 11 -11.22 11.57 -0.75
N VAL A 12 -10.35 11.02 0.10
CA VAL A 12 -9.23 11.77 0.69
C VAL A 12 -8.29 12.30 -0.39
N ILE A 13 -7.93 11.45 -1.37
CA ILE A 13 -7.07 11.86 -2.49
C ILE A 13 -7.75 12.96 -3.31
N ARG A 14 -9.03 12.78 -3.69
CA ARG A 14 -9.80 13.79 -4.42
C ARG A 14 -9.90 15.12 -3.68
N ALA A 15 -10.11 15.10 -2.37
CA ALA A 15 -10.13 16.31 -1.56
C ALA A 15 -8.77 17.01 -1.54
N GLY A 16 -7.68 16.22 -1.54
CA GLY A 16 -6.30 16.69 -1.70
C GLY A 16 -6.08 17.40 -3.03
N GLU A 17 -6.48 16.77 -4.12
CA GLU A 17 -6.33 17.25 -5.49
C GLU A 17 -7.31 18.37 -5.88
N GLY A 18 -8.22 18.76 -4.98
CA GLY A 18 -9.20 19.81 -5.23
C GLY A 18 -10.30 19.40 -6.22
N THR A 19 -10.69 18.12 -6.19
CA THR A 19 -11.61 17.45 -7.13
C THR A 19 -12.69 16.66 -6.40
N ALA A 20 -13.04 17.09 -5.18
CA ALA A 20 -14.03 16.41 -4.34
C ALA A 20 -15.46 16.53 -4.88
N ASP A 21 -15.75 17.59 -5.63
CA ASP A 21 -17.05 17.80 -6.28
C ASP A 21 -17.28 16.89 -7.50
N GLU A 22 -18.49 16.95 -8.06
CA GLU A 22 -18.94 16.13 -9.18
C GLU A 22 -18.11 16.35 -10.45
N ASP A 23 -17.70 17.59 -10.71
CA ASP A 23 -16.86 17.94 -11.86
C ASP A 23 -15.39 17.51 -11.70
N GLY A 24 -15.01 16.99 -10.54
CA GLY A 24 -13.66 16.49 -10.28
C GLY A 24 -13.16 15.51 -11.33
N TYR A 25 -14.02 14.60 -11.82
CA TYR A 25 -13.67 13.61 -12.86
C TYR A 25 -13.35 14.22 -14.23
N ARG A 26 -13.77 15.46 -14.48
CA ARG A 26 -13.56 16.18 -15.74
C ARG A 26 -12.63 17.39 -15.60
N ARG A 27 -11.98 17.57 -14.45
CA ARG A 27 -11.16 18.75 -14.16
C ARG A 27 -9.74 18.61 -14.69
N HIS A 28 -9.32 19.58 -15.47
CA HIS A 28 -7.92 19.80 -15.81
C HIS A 28 -7.16 20.49 -14.68
N PHE A 29 -5.84 20.36 -14.72
CA PHE A 29 -4.94 21.23 -13.99
C PHE A 29 -5.31 22.70 -14.24
N GLY A 30 -5.54 23.43 -13.14
CA GLY A 30 -5.92 24.83 -13.20
C GLY A 30 -7.41 25.11 -13.42
N GLY A 31 -8.27 24.08 -13.37
CA GLY A 31 -9.71 24.22 -13.13
C GLY A 31 -10.63 24.13 -14.34
N GLU A 32 -10.10 24.23 -15.57
CA GLU A 32 -10.89 24.03 -16.78
C GLU A 32 -11.50 22.61 -16.82
N LEU A 33 -12.64 22.45 -17.49
CA LEU A 33 -13.31 21.15 -17.60
C LEU A 33 -13.19 20.61 -19.03
N PHE A 34 -12.93 19.31 -19.16
CA PHE A 34 -13.11 18.60 -20.42
C PHE A 34 -14.48 17.91 -20.47
N THR A 35 -14.85 17.40 -21.65
CA THR A 35 -16.14 16.72 -21.89
C THR A 35 -15.98 15.36 -22.56
N ASP A 36 -14.87 15.13 -23.28
CA ASP A 36 -14.55 13.85 -23.89
C ASP A 36 -13.83 12.93 -22.90
N PHE A 37 -14.49 11.84 -22.52
CA PHE A 37 -13.94 10.81 -21.64
C PHE A 37 -13.34 9.63 -22.42
N SER A 38 -13.34 9.62 -23.75
CA SER A 38 -12.82 8.47 -24.53
C SER A 38 -11.33 8.22 -24.32
N ARG A 39 -10.59 9.21 -23.80
CA ARG A 39 -9.16 9.16 -23.51
C ARG A 39 -8.78 10.21 -22.48
N HIS A 40 -7.64 10.03 -21.84
CA HIS A 40 -7.04 11.09 -21.04
C HIS A 40 -6.68 12.26 -21.97
N PRO A 41 -7.05 13.51 -21.63
CA PRO A 41 -6.92 14.62 -22.58
C PRO A 41 -5.47 15.01 -22.87
N ASN A 42 -4.53 14.65 -21.97
CA ASN A 42 -3.08 14.84 -22.11
C ASN A 42 -2.67 16.25 -22.57
N ARG A 43 -3.48 17.25 -22.19
CA ARG A 43 -3.28 18.66 -22.55
C ARG A 43 -2.31 19.28 -21.55
N ALA A 44 -1.17 19.75 -22.03
CA ALA A 44 -0.23 20.52 -21.22
C ALA A 44 -0.82 21.91 -20.94
N ILE A 45 -0.99 22.24 -19.66
CA ILE A 45 -1.51 23.53 -19.21
C ILE A 45 -0.48 24.17 -18.30
N THR A 46 -0.14 25.42 -18.57
CA THR A 46 0.76 26.23 -17.76
C THR A 46 -0.05 27.19 -16.89
N LYS A 47 0.19 27.19 -15.58
CA LYS A 47 -0.39 28.14 -14.61
C LYS A 47 0.73 28.82 -13.83
N THR A 48 0.51 30.07 -13.48
CA THR A 48 1.42 30.86 -12.64
C THR A 48 1.03 30.69 -11.18
N LEU A 49 1.95 30.24 -10.34
CA LEU A 49 1.79 30.13 -8.89
C LEU A 49 2.88 30.96 -8.21
N GLY A 50 2.51 32.14 -7.69
CA GLY A 50 3.47 33.16 -7.28
C GLY A 50 4.33 33.59 -8.46
N ASP A 51 5.66 33.55 -8.30
CA ASP A 51 6.61 33.92 -9.35
C ASP A 51 7.04 32.73 -10.24
N LYS A 52 6.43 31.55 -10.07
CA LYS A 52 6.80 30.33 -10.80
C LYS A 52 5.72 29.93 -11.80
N GLN A 53 6.14 29.52 -13.00
CA GLN A 53 5.26 28.84 -13.95
C GLN A 53 5.34 27.33 -13.73
N LEU A 54 4.18 26.69 -13.57
CA LEU A 54 4.05 25.25 -13.49
C LEU A 54 3.29 24.75 -14.71
N THR A 55 3.87 23.83 -15.46
CA THR A 55 3.22 23.15 -16.57
C THR A 55 2.88 21.72 -16.16
N SER A 56 1.63 21.33 -16.33
CA SER A 56 1.16 19.99 -15.99
C SER A 56 0.15 19.49 -17.01
N THR A 57 0.12 18.17 -17.21
CA THR A 57 -0.92 17.48 -17.97
C THR A 57 -2.00 16.89 -17.08
N ALA A 58 -1.99 17.20 -15.78
CA ALA A 58 -2.89 16.62 -14.81
C ALA A 58 -4.37 16.80 -15.20
N ALA A 59 -5.13 15.71 -15.10
CA ALA A 59 -6.57 15.74 -15.34
C ALA A 59 -7.31 14.68 -14.52
N GLY A 60 -8.62 14.89 -14.37
CA GLY A 60 -9.54 13.97 -13.71
C GLY A 60 -9.50 14.03 -12.19
N ALA A 61 -10.28 13.17 -11.55
CA ALA A 61 -10.54 13.21 -10.11
C ALA A 61 -9.26 12.98 -9.29
N TYR A 62 -8.29 12.27 -9.85
CA TYR A 62 -7.02 11.96 -9.19
C TYR A 62 -5.83 12.68 -9.81
N GLN A 63 -6.10 13.68 -10.66
CA GLN A 63 -5.10 14.54 -11.33
C GLN A 63 -3.96 13.73 -11.98
N PHE A 64 -4.31 12.69 -12.74
CA PHE A 64 -3.34 11.84 -13.43
C PHE A 64 -2.53 12.67 -14.43
N LEU A 65 -1.21 12.50 -14.44
CA LEU A 65 -0.38 12.96 -15.55
C LEU A 65 -0.57 12.02 -16.74
N GLY A 66 -0.44 12.55 -17.97
CA GLY A 66 -0.62 11.74 -19.18
C GLY A 66 0.25 10.49 -19.22
N ARG A 67 1.51 10.57 -18.77
CA ARG A 67 2.41 9.41 -18.68
C ARG A 67 1.91 8.36 -17.68
N THR A 68 1.54 8.80 -16.46
CA THR A 68 1.01 7.91 -15.42
C THR A 68 -0.28 7.26 -15.87
N TRP A 69 -1.16 8.01 -16.56
CA TRP A 69 -2.37 7.45 -17.14
C TRP A 69 -2.06 6.37 -18.17
N SER A 70 -1.16 6.61 -19.12
CA SER A 70 -0.79 5.60 -20.12
C SER A 70 -0.26 4.31 -19.50
N GLU A 71 0.51 4.40 -18.41
CA GLU A 71 0.96 3.22 -17.65
C GLU A 71 -0.23 2.46 -17.05
N CYS A 72 -1.18 3.16 -16.40
CA CYS A 72 -2.37 2.54 -15.81
C CYS A 72 -3.26 1.91 -16.89
N GLN A 73 -3.49 2.63 -17.98
CA GLN A 73 -4.32 2.19 -19.10
C GLN A 73 -3.77 0.91 -19.72
N ALA A 74 -2.46 0.84 -19.95
CA ALA A 74 -1.82 -0.36 -20.46
C ALA A 74 -1.87 -1.53 -19.46
N ALA A 75 -1.59 -1.27 -18.17
CA ALA A 75 -1.54 -2.31 -17.15
C ALA A 75 -2.91 -2.94 -16.86
N LEU A 76 -3.98 -2.16 -16.97
CA LEU A 76 -5.35 -2.58 -16.64
C LEU A 76 -6.24 -2.79 -17.88
N ASN A 77 -5.72 -2.53 -19.09
CA ASN A 77 -6.48 -2.52 -20.33
C ASN A 77 -7.74 -1.64 -20.25
N LEU A 78 -7.59 -0.40 -19.75
CA LEU A 78 -8.71 0.52 -19.54
C LEU A 78 -9.22 1.06 -20.89
N PRO A 79 -10.53 0.97 -21.16
CA PRO A 79 -11.08 1.33 -22.47
C PRO A 79 -11.14 2.84 -22.71
N ASP A 80 -11.15 3.64 -21.65
CA ASP A 80 -11.44 5.06 -21.68
C ASP A 80 -10.92 5.76 -20.42
N PHE A 81 -11.15 7.08 -20.31
CA PHE A 81 -10.87 7.89 -19.12
C PHE A 81 -12.13 8.17 -18.28
N SER A 82 -13.17 7.35 -18.39
CA SER A 82 -14.42 7.50 -17.63
C SER A 82 -14.18 7.50 -16.11
N PRO A 83 -15.14 7.99 -15.30
CA PRO A 83 -15.02 7.96 -13.84
C PRO A 83 -14.66 6.58 -13.27
N ALA A 84 -15.25 5.51 -13.81
CA ALA A 84 -14.94 4.15 -13.39
C ALA A 84 -13.49 3.75 -13.70
N SER A 85 -13.00 4.08 -14.90
CA SER A 85 -11.61 3.82 -15.30
C SER A 85 -10.61 4.63 -14.45
N GLN A 86 -10.97 5.88 -14.09
CA GLN A 86 -10.17 6.71 -13.19
C GLN A 86 -10.08 6.11 -11.78
N ASP A 87 -11.19 5.66 -11.21
CA ASP A 87 -11.21 4.99 -9.90
C ASP A 87 -10.33 3.73 -9.88
N LEU A 88 -10.41 2.91 -10.94
CA LEU A 88 -9.60 1.70 -11.10
C LEU A 88 -8.11 2.03 -11.21
N ALA A 89 -7.74 3.02 -12.03
CA ALA A 89 -6.37 3.49 -12.15
C ALA A 89 -5.83 4.01 -10.81
N ALA A 90 -6.63 4.75 -10.04
CA ALA A 90 -6.23 5.25 -8.73
C ALA A 90 -5.97 4.09 -7.75
N VAL A 91 -6.84 3.07 -7.72
CA VAL A 91 -6.61 1.86 -6.90
C VAL A 91 -5.35 1.11 -7.34
N PHE A 92 -5.10 1.01 -8.63
CA PHE A 92 -3.85 0.41 -9.14
C PHE A 92 -2.62 1.16 -8.64
N LEU A 93 -2.63 2.49 -8.67
CA LEU A 93 -1.54 3.30 -8.12
C LEU A 93 -1.40 3.12 -6.61
N ILE A 94 -2.50 3.12 -5.86
CA ILE A 94 -2.48 2.84 -4.41
C ILE A 94 -1.85 1.47 -4.12
N ALA A 95 -2.16 0.45 -4.92
CA ALA A 95 -1.55 -0.88 -4.81
C ALA A 95 -0.06 -0.85 -5.14
N ARG A 96 0.34 -0.21 -6.24
CA ARG A 96 1.75 0.00 -6.65
C ARG A 96 2.58 0.65 -5.55
N ARG A 97 1.97 1.60 -4.83
CA ARG A 97 2.56 2.30 -3.68
C ARG A 97 2.55 1.49 -2.37
N LYS A 98 2.03 0.26 -2.37
CA LYS A 98 1.82 -0.59 -1.18
C LYS A 98 0.85 0.01 -0.15
N GLY A 99 -0.01 0.93 -0.57
CA GLY A 99 -1.02 1.56 0.27
C GLY A 99 -2.32 0.77 0.38
N LEU A 100 -2.61 -0.13 -0.58
CA LEU A 100 -3.93 -0.75 -0.70
C LEU A 100 -4.30 -1.61 0.51
N GLU A 101 -3.38 -2.43 1.01
CA GLU A 101 -3.61 -3.25 2.21
C GLU A 101 -3.83 -2.39 3.46
N HIS A 102 -3.20 -1.22 3.53
CA HIS A 102 -3.44 -0.27 4.62
C HIS A 102 -4.81 0.38 4.50
N ALA A 103 -5.21 0.79 3.28
CA ALA A 103 -6.52 1.36 3.02
C ALA A 103 -7.63 0.37 3.38
N ILE A 104 -7.60 -0.87 2.86
CA ILE A 104 -8.57 -1.93 3.18
C ILE A 104 -8.70 -2.12 4.69
N ALA A 105 -7.57 -2.21 5.39
CA ALA A 105 -7.55 -2.46 6.83
C ALA A 105 -7.94 -1.24 7.69
N GLY A 106 -8.26 -0.09 7.12
CA GLY A 106 -8.57 1.12 7.90
C GLY A 106 -7.35 1.77 8.58
N ARG A 107 -6.15 1.51 8.07
CA ARG A 107 -4.88 2.10 8.52
C ARG A 107 -4.58 3.36 7.70
N LEU A 108 -5.40 4.38 7.88
CA LEU A 108 -5.42 5.58 7.03
C LEU A 108 -4.05 6.25 6.93
N GLU A 109 -3.40 6.53 8.05
CA GLU A 109 -2.12 7.26 8.05
C GLU A 109 -1.01 6.49 7.32
N GLN A 110 -0.98 5.16 7.46
CA GLN A 110 -0.04 4.31 6.74
C GLN A 110 -0.35 4.28 5.23
N ALA A 111 -1.62 4.29 4.84
CA ALA A 111 -2.03 4.40 3.44
C ALA A 111 -1.61 5.76 2.84
N ILE A 112 -1.80 6.85 3.58
CA ILE A 112 -1.35 8.20 3.19
C ILE A 112 0.17 8.22 3.00
N ALA A 113 0.93 7.75 3.99
CA ALA A 113 2.39 7.75 3.95
C ALA A 113 2.93 6.93 2.77
N ALA A 114 2.34 5.77 2.47
CA ALA A 114 2.70 4.94 1.32
C ALA A 114 2.51 5.68 -0.02
N CYS A 115 1.44 6.46 -0.11
CA CYS A 115 1.00 7.14 -1.34
C CYS A 115 1.55 8.57 -1.50
N ALA A 116 2.33 9.09 -0.55
CA ALA A 116 2.78 10.49 -0.53
C ALA A 116 3.69 10.90 -1.70
N ASN A 117 4.41 9.96 -2.34
CA ASN A 117 5.17 10.27 -3.57
C ASN A 117 4.37 9.96 -4.86
N GLU A 118 3.06 9.76 -4.77
CA GLU A 118 2.18 9.65 -5.94
C GLU A 118 1.26 10.86 -6.04
N TRP A 119 0.67 11.30 -4.92
CA TRP A 119 -0.18 12.50 -4.88
C TRP A 119 0.47 13.61 -4.07
N ALA A 120 0.77 14.72 -4.72
CA ALA A 120 1.52 15.82 -4.13
C ALA A 120 0.78 16.53 -3.00
N SER A 121 -0.55 16.42 -2.98
CA SER A 121 -1.42 17.01 -1.97
C SER A 121 -1.45 16.24 -0.64
N LEU A 122 -0.93 15.01 -0.59
CA LEU A 122 -0.98 14.19 0.62
C LEU A 122 0.07 14.62 1.66
N PRO A 123 -0.25 14.51 2.96
CA PRO A 123 0.72 14.74 4.04
C PRO A 123 2.01 13.93 3.83
N GLY A 124 3.16 14.60 3.97
CA GLY A 124 4.48 13.98 3.81
C GLY A 124 5.00 13.90 2.37
N SER A 125 4.27 14.45 1.40
CA SER A 125 4.71 14.58 0.01
C SER A 125 6.02 15.39 -0.10
N PRO A 126 6.99 14.97 -0.94
CA PRO A 126 8.31 15.61 -1.03
C PRO A 126 8.36 16.80 -2.00
N TYR A 127 7.27 17.12 -2.70
CA TYR A 127 7.30 18.05 -3.84
C TYR A 127 7.29 19.55 -3.46
N GLY A 128 7.28 19.87 -2.15
CA GLY A 128 7.28 21.25 -1.65
C GLY A 128 6.01 22.05 -1.98
N GLN A 129 4.98 21.39 -2.49
CA GLN A 129 3.65 21.96 -2.71
C GLN A 129 2.83 21.93 -1.40
N PRO A 130 1.82 22.80 -1.23
CA PRO A 130 0.91 22.73 -0.10
C PRO A 130 0.25 21.35 0.00
N THR A 131 0.27 20.77 1.18
CA THR A 131 -0.36 19.46 1.47
C THR A 131 -1.57 19.65 2.38
N LYS A 132 -2.48 18.66 2.37
CA LYS A 132 -3.52 18.55 3.41
C LYS A 132 -2.89 18.21 4.74
N THR A 133 -3.55 18.59 5.83
CA THR A 133 -3.19 18.11 7.17
C THR A 133 -3.76 16.71 7.40
N LEU A 134 -3.15 15.94 8.30
CA LEU A 134 -3.71 14.64 8.71
C LEU A 134 -5.14 14.80 9.24
N ALA A 135 -5.42 15.85 10.02
CA ALA A 135 -6.76 16.12 10.54
C ALA A 135 -7.81 16.30 9.43
N GLN A 136 -7.46 17.04 8.36
CA GLN A 136 -8.33 17.17 7.18
C GLN A 136 -8.56 15.82 6.49
N CYS A 137 -7.50 15.00 6.35
CA CYS A 137 -7.62 13.66 5.76
C CYS A 137 -8.55 12.77 6.59
N HIS A 138 -8.39 12.76 7.92
CA HIS A 138 -9.27 12.02 8.83
C HIS A 138 -10.73 12.50 8.77
N ALA A 139 -10.97 13.80 8.60
CA ALA A 139 -12.31 14.35 8.48
C ALA A 139 -13.01 13.83 7.21
N VAL A 140 -12.35 13.96 6.05
CA VAL A 140 -12.86 13.46 4.76
C VAL A 140 -13.05 11.94 4.81
N TYR A 141 -12.08 11.20 5.33
CA TYR A 141 -12.16 9.75 5.43
C TYR A 141 -13.40 9.29 6.20
N LYS A 142 -13.65 9.88 7.39
CA LYS A 142 -14.84 9.57 8.18
C LYS A 142 -16.14 10.00 7.49
N GLN A 143 -16.16 11.18 6.88
CA GLN A 143 -17.33 11.70 6.16
C GLN A 143 -17.79 10.73 5.07
N HIS A 144 -16.85 10.03 4.42
CA HIS A 144 -17.13 9.06 3.37
C HIS A 144 -17.21 7.60 3.86
N GLY A 145 -17.44 7.39 5.17
CA GLY A 145 -17.71 6.07 5.74
C GLY A 145 -16.47 5.23 6.05
N GLY A 146 -15.28 5.82 5.99
CA GLY A 146 -14.04 5.16 6.37
C GLY A 146 -14.02 4.79 7.85
N THR A 147 -13.60 3.58 8.14
CA THR A 147 -13.47 3.01 9.49
C THR A 147 -12.01 2.73 9.80
N TYR A 148 -11.64 2.79 11.08
CA TYR A 148 -10.26 2.58 11.49
C TYR A 148 -10.02 1.13 11.89
N ALA A 149 -8.81 0.66 11.62
CA ALA A 149 -8.34 -0.61 12.18
C ALA A 149 -8.58 -0.59 13.71
N PRO A 150 -9.05 -1.69 14.31
CA PRO A 150 -9.13 -1.76 15.76
C PRO A 150 -7.75 -1.48 16.33
N ALA A 151 -7.68 -0.64 17.36
CA ALA A 151 -6.44 -0.41 18.08
C ALA A 151 -5.88 -1.78 18.47
N ALA A 152 -4.63 -2.07 18.09
CA ALA A 152 -3.99 -3.32 18.45
C ALA A 152 -4.15 -3.50 19.96
N SER A 153 -4.94 -4.48 20.38
CA SER A 153 -5.15 -4.75 21.79
C SER A 153 -3.77 -5.01 22.38
N THR A 154 -3.25 -4.04 23.14
CA THR A 154 -1.99 -4.17 23.85
C THR A 154 -2.14 -5.43 24.67
N LEU A 155 -1.50 -6.52 24.22
CA LEU A 155 -1.55 -7.79 24.91
C LEU A 155 -1.01 -7.49 26.30
N ARG A 156 -1.91 -7.35 27.26
CA ARG A 156 -1.61 -7.08 28.66
C ARG A 156 -0.59 -8.13 29.02
N ARG A 157 0.69 -7.72 29.13
CA ARG A 157 1.80 -8.58 29.55
C ARG A 157 1.27 -9.31 30.76
N ARG A 158 0.92 -10.60 30.60
CA ARG A 158 0.65 -11.47 31.74
C ARG A 158 1.93 -11.35 32.56
N SER A 159 1.82 -10.65 33.69
CA SER A 159 2.85 -10.62 34.71
C SER A 159 3.25 -12.07 34.92
N LYS A 160 4.55 -12.34 34.82
CA LYS A 160 5.10 -13.66 35.16
C LYS A 160 4.62 -13.94 36.58
N GLN A 161 3.65 -14.83 36.73
CA GLN A 161 3.27 -15.36 38.02
C GLN A 161 4.52 -16.00 38.61
N SER A 162 4.93 -15.47 39.76
CA SER A 162 6.04 -15.95 40.56
C SER A 162 5.94 -17.47 40.67
N ARG A 163 6.97 -18.19 40.21
CA ARG A 163 7.08 -19.64 40.45
C ARG A 163 6.94 -19.87 41.96
N PRO A 164 6.07 -20.77 42.43
CA PRO A 164 6.10 -21.15 43.84
C PRO A 164 7.46 -21.79 44.13
N THR A 165 8.06 -21.33 45.22
CA THR A 165 9.33 -21.80 45.76
C THR A 165 9.29 -23.33 45.84
N ARG A 166 10.21 -24.02 45.17
CA ARG A 166 10.38 -25.47 45.29
C ARG A 166 10.66 -25.79 46.75
N GLN A 167 9.71 -26.39 47.45
CA GLN A 167 10.00 -27.11 48.69
C GLN A 167 10.99 -28.21 48.37
N ARG A 168 12.13 -28.15 49.05
CA ARG A 168 13.28 -29.03 48.89
C ARG A 168 12.94 -30.40 49.48
N TRP A 169 12.42 -31.32 48.67
CA TRP A 169 12.39 -32.73 49.01
C TRP A 169 13.82 -33.26 49.17
N ARG A 170 14.21 -33.62 50.39
CA ARG A 170 15.45 -34.35 50.67
C ARG A 170 15.27 -35.79 50.17
N ARG A 171 16.01 -36.17 49.12
CA ARG A 171 16.15 -37.58 48.71
C ARG A 171 17.11 -38.30 49.66
N PRO A 172 16.82 -39.54 50.11
CA PRO A 172 17.82 -40.39 50.76
C PRO A 172 18.88 -40.81 49.73
N ARG A 173 20.14 -40.81 50.17
CA ARG A 173 21.28 -41.35 49.41
C ARG A 173 21.11 -42.86 49.24
N ARG A 174 21.18 -43.37 48.00
CA ARG A 174 21.48 -44.78 47.73
C ARG A 174 22.79 -44.88 46.93
N PRO A 175 23.64 -45.86 47.24
CA PRO A 175 24.99 -45.95 46.69
C PRO A 175 25.01 -46.46 45.25
N TRP A 176 26.10 -46.11 44.59
CA TRP A 176 26.43 -46.30 43.18
C TRP A 176 26.83 -47.76 42.93
N ASN A 177 26.25 -48.43 41.94
CA ASN A 177 26.77 -49.70 41.40
C ASN A 177 27.05 -49.54 39.90
N ARG A 178 28.22 -50.04 39.52
CA ARG A 178 28.96 -49.75 38.30
C ARG A 178 29.08 -51.03 37.48
N THR A 179 28.37 -51.10 36.37
CA THR A 179 28.52 -52.07 35.26
C THR A 179 27.88 -51.35 34.06
N GLY A 180 28.55 -51.05 32.95
CA GLY A 180 29.38 -51.88 32.09
C GLY A 180 28.70 -51.89 30.72
N PHE A 181 29.49 -51.85 29.62
CA PHE A 181 29.07 -51.98 28.21
C PHE A 181 28.40 -50.78 27.52
N ASN A 182 28.60 -50.50 26.22
CA ASN A 182 29.70 -50.68 25.28
C ASN A 182 29.36 -49.77 24.07
N SER A 183 30.41 -49.32 23.40
CA SER A 183 30.47 -48.61 22.14
C SER A 183 29.50 -49.10 21.05
N ARG A 184 29.02 -48.16 20.21
CA ARG A 184 29.26 -48.11 18.75
C ARG A 184 28.49 -46.96 18.09
N ARG A 185 29.25 -46.02 17.51
CA ARG A 185 28.82 -45.18 16.39
C ARG A 185 29.01 -45.98 15.10
N PRO A 186 28.20 -45.76 14.05
CA PRO A 186 28.65 -45.94 12.68
C PRO A 186 28.96 -44.60 12.04
N THR A 187 30.01 -44.63 11.23
CA THR A 187 30.56 -43.58 10.36
C THR A 187 30.10 -43.76 8.91
N ALA A 188 29.87 -42.62 8.26
CA ALA A 188 30.31 -42.19 6.92
C ALA A 188 29.86 -42.89 5.62
N ALA A 189 29.89 -42.04 4.56
CA ALA A 189 29.88 -42.29 3.11
C ALA A 189 28.51 -42.58 2.47
N GLY A 190 28.15 -42.06 1.31
CA GLY A 190 28.85 -41.30 0.26
C GLY A 190 27.92 -41.18 -0.97
N LEU A 191 28.46 -40.62 -2.08
CA LEU A 191 27.88 -40.42 -3.43
C LEU A 191 26.97 -39.17 -3.58
N ARG A 192 27.38 -38.06 -4.23
CA ARG A 192 27.68 -37.85 -5.68
C ARG A 192 26.63 -38.56 -6.55
N GLU A 193 25.82 -37.88 -7.38
CA GLU A 193 26.24 -37.36 -8.68
C GLU A 193 25.01 -36.76 -9.43
N ARG A 194 25.25 -35.70 -10.23
CA ARG A 194 24.62 -35.22 -11.50
C ARG A 194 23.13 -35.58 -11.80
N ALA A 195 22.28 -34.74 -12.42
CA ALA A 195 22.50 -33.85 -13.55
C ALA A 195 21.29 -32.89 -13.72
N ARG A 196 21.52 -31.71 -14.31
CA ARG A 196 20.51 -30.93 -15.03
C ARG A 196 20.32 -31.55 -16.43
N PRO A 197 19.15 -31.36 -17.05
CA PRO A 197 19.21 -30.58 -18.29
C PRO A 197 18.14 -29.50 -18.40
N THR A 198 18.59 -28.44 -19.06
CA THR A 198 17.86 -27.37 -19.73
C THR A 198 16.84 -27.89 -20.73
N LEU A 199 15.70 -27.19 -20.84
CA LEU A 199 14.96 -27.10 -22.09
C LEU A 199 14.60 -25.63 -22.36
N ARG A 200 15.17 -25.16 -23.46
CA ARG A 200 15.00 -23.87 -24.13
C ARG A 200 14.34 -24.23 -25.47
N CYS A 201 13.21 -23.61 -25.80
CA CYS A 201 12.71 -23.40 -27.18
C CYS A 201 11.62 -22.32 -27.13
N LEU A 202 11.87 -21.14 -27.71
CA LEU A 202 11.46 -20.70 -29.07
C LEU A 202 9.96 -20.33 -29.10
N ALA A 203 9.58 -19.04 -29.14
CA ALA A 203 9.66 -18.05 -30.22
C ALA A 203 8.49 -18.14 -31.22
N THR A 204 7.78 -16.99 -31.33
CA THR A 204 7.08 -16.41 -32.49
C THR A 204 6.02 -17.23 -33.25
N THR A 205 4.80 -16.70 -33.29
CA THR A 205 4.22 -16.02 -34.47
C THR A 205 3.20 -14.98 -33.98
#